data_AF-A0A235ICC0-F1
#
_entry.id   AF-A0A235ICC0-F1
#
_cell.length_a   1.000
_cell.length_b   1.000
_cell.length_c   1.000
_cell.angle_alpha   90.00
_cell.angle_beta   90.00
_cell.angle_gamma   90.00
#
_symmetry.space_group_name_H-M   'P 1'
#
loop_
_entity.id
_entity.type
_entity.pdbx_description
1 polymer ?
#
loop_
_entity_poly.entity_id
_entity_poly.type
_entity_poly.pdbx_seq_one_letter_code
_entity_poly.pdbx_strand_id
1 'polypeptide(L)'
;MTTAPLSWEELETLTDYQIDTVNGLTNARARLRLFGQPESDVRVTLYRDNHAWCPYCQKVWLWLEEKQIPYRIEKVTMFCYGEKESWYKRKVPSGMLPAIELDGRIIKESDDILIALEKVFAPLNQGMEDRAVLTLRQLERLLFRAWCAWLCSRTDSFQQEQRNREQFIGVVARVESALGSTPSPYFLDNFGIVDVIFTPYLERMNASLYYYKGYSLREENPRLSAWFAAMESRPTYCGTQSDFHTHAHDLPPQMGGCWENGETQMLFNKARVDNGPWFGLPDVTYPEPENSRMEALKRTIDHRINIIRVNPLDDKLFDRALRCALTHMMTGEDCVPPSGSDVALRYLRDRINVPRDMSIYAAKRLRESLEKTAALAGDGQPAPIPTKHRRDQDPSNFAIK
;
A
#
# COMPACT_ATOMS: atom_id res chain seq x y z
N MET A 1 36.31 6.74 2.02
CA MET A 1 36.39 8.19 2.33
C MET A 1 34.98 8.64 2.59
N THR A 2 34.73 9.39 3.66
CA THR A 2 33.38 9.86 3.99
C THR A 2 33.15 11.22 3.34
N THR A 3 32.03 11.36 2.64
CA THR A 3 31.66 12.60 1.94
C THR A 3 30.81 13.49 2.85
N ALA A 4 30.88 14.81 2.64
CA ALA A 4 30.01 15.76 3.32
C ALA A 4 28.59 15.66 2.76
N PRO A 5 27.53 15.85 3.57
CA PRO A 5 26.17 15.80 3.06
C PRO A 5 25.93 16.94 2.08
N LEU A 6 25.38 16.62 0.92
CA LEU A 6 24.90 17.63 -0.03
C LEU A 6 23.90 18.58 0.66
N SER A 7 23.90 19.83 0.22
CA SER A 7 22.87 20.81 0.54
C SER A 7 21.51 20.42 -0.07
N TRP A 8 20.43 21.06 0.38
CA TRP A 8 19.11 20.83 -0.22
C TRP A 8 19.09 21.32 -1.67
N GLU A 9 19.77 22.43 -1.96
CA GLU A 9 19.90 22.98 -3.30
C GLU A 9 20.62 22.00 -4.24
N GLU A 10 21.72 21.38 -3.81
CA GLU A 10 22.43 20.36 -4.59
C GLU A 10 21.56 19.11 -4.80
N LEU A 11 20.88 18.64 -3.75
CA LEU A 11 19.96 17.49 -3.85
C LEU A 11 18.80 17.77 -4.82
N GLU A 12 18.25 18.98 -4.82
CA GLU A 12 17.21 19.41 -5.76
C GLU A 12 17.67 19.31 -7.22
N THR A 13 18.97 19.49 -7.52
CA THR A 13 19.50 19.32 -8.89
C THR A 13 19.60 17.85 -9.36
N LEU A 14 19.49 16.88 -8.45
CA LEU A 14 19.67 15.45 -8.76
C LEU A 14 18.36 14.72 -9.10
N THR A 15 17.25 15.44 -9.20
CA THR A 15 15.96 14.86 -9.60
C THR A 15 15.17 15.82 -10.45
N ASP A 16 14.65 15.31 -11.57
CA ASP A 16 13.64 15.98 -12.39
C ASP A 16 12.29 15.25 -12.31
N TYR A 17 12.13 14.31 -11.38
CA TYR A 17 10.97 13.42 -11.33
C TYR A 17 9.66 14.22 -11.30
N GLN A 18 8.84 13.99 -12.32
CA GLN A 18 7.47 14.50 -12.41
C GLN A 18 6.50 13.35 -12.57
N ILE A 19 5.27 13.59 -12.14
CA ILE A 19 4.15 12.68 -12.38
C ILE A 19 2.95 13.48 -12.85
N ASP A 20 2.38 13.06 -13.98
CA ASP A 20 1.10 13.58 -14.43
C ASP A 20 -0.01 12.94 -13.59
N THR A 21 -0.52 13.70 -12.63
CA THR A 21 -1.57 13.25 -11.73
C THR A 21 -2.95 13.19 -12.38
N VAL A 22 -3.13 13.76 -13.58
CA VAL A 22 -4.43 13.95 -14.24
C VAL A 22 -4.62 12.97 -15.39
N ASN A 23 -3.65 12.83 -16.29
CA ASN A 23 -3.75 11.96 -17.47
C ASN A 23 -2.70 10.84 -17.51
N GLY A 24 -1.68 10.92 -16.65
CA GLY A 24 -0.61 9.93 -16.59
C GLY A 24 -1.04 8.60 -15.95
N LEU A 25 -0.06 7.77 -15.61
CA LEU A 25 -0.31 6.50 -14.94
C LEU A 25 -1.04 6.67 -13.61
N THR A 26 -1.78 5.63 -13.20
CA THR A 26 -2.48 5.57 -11.92
C THR A 26 -1.52 5.86 -10.77
N ASN A 27 -1.93 6.70 -9.83
CA ASN A 27 -1.10 7.07 -8.69
C ASN A 27 -1.93 7.61 -7.52
N ALA A 28 -1.43 7.40 -6.29
CA ALA A 28 -2.13 7.82 -5.09
C ALA A 28 -2.20 9.35 -4.89
N ARG A 29 -1.49 10.16 -5.69
CA ARG A 29 -1.44 11.62 -5.53
C ARG A 29 -2.61 12.33 -6.21
N ALA A 30 -3.27 11.69 -7.15
CA ALA A 30 -4.35 12.27 -7.95
C ALA A 30 -5.52 12.81 -7.11
N ARG A 31 -6.07 13.94 -7.59
CA ARG A 31 -7.34 14.55 -7.15
C ARG A 31 -8.36 14.67 -8.27
N LEU A 32 -7.91 14.51 -9.50
CA LEU A 32 -8.67 14.53 -10.73
C LEU A 32 -8.00 13.57 -11.70
N ARG A 33 -8.78 12.76 -12.40
CA ARG A 33 -8.32 11.83 -13.43
C ARG A 33 -9.19 12.03 -14.65
N LEU A 34 -8.56 12.34 -15.78
CA LEU A 34 -9.26 12.68 -17.03
C LEU A 34 -8.95 11.74 -18.17
N PHE A 35 -7.78 11.09 -18.18
CA PHE A 35 -7.39 10.16 -19.24
C PHE A 35 -7.47 10.80 -20.65
N GLY A 36 -7.16 12.10 -20.75
CA GLY A 36 -7.26 12.89 -21.99
C GLY A 36 -8.66 13.40 -22.34
N GLN A 37 -9.69 13.08 -21.56
CA GLN A 37 -11.07 13.53 -21.76
C GLN A 37 -11.30 14.91 -21.11
N PRO A 38 -12.30 15.70 -21.55
CA PRO A 38 -12.59 16.99 -20.94
C PRO A 38 -13.19 16.85 -19.53
N GLU A 39 -12.92 17.83 -18.67
CA GLU A 39 -13.41 17.84 -17.28
C GLU A 39 -14.94 17.89 -17.18
N SER A 40 -15.64 18.32 -18.24
CA SER A 40 -17.10 18.26 -18.36
C SER A 40 -17.67 16.84 -18.34
N ASP A 41 -16.85 15.83 -18.67
CA ASP A 41 -17.27 14.42 -18.72
C ASP A 41 -17.20 13.76 -17.33
N VAL A 42 -16.67 14.48 -16.33
CA VAL A 42 -16.57 13.99 -14.96
C VAL A 42 -17.96 13.92 -14.32
N ARG A 43 -18.42 12.68 -14.11
CA ARG A 43 -19.69 12.37 -13.44
C ARG A 43 -19.52 11.74 -12.06
N VAL A 44 -18.30 11.32 -11.73
CA VAL A 44 -17.98 10.57 -10.52
C VAL A 44 -17.02 11.37 -9.64
N THR A 45 -17.33 11.45 -8.34
CA THR A 45 -16.35 11.80 -7.30
C THR A 45 -16.16 10.59 -6.39
N LEU A 46 -14.95 10.06 -6.31
CA LEU A 46 -14.59 8.99 -5.37
C LEU A 46 -14.10 9.60 -4.05
N TYR A 47 -14.79 9.27 -2.96
CA TYR A 47 -14.31 9.52 -1.61
C TYR A 47 -13.50 8.31 -1.15
N ARG A 48 -12.18 8.46 -1.04
CA ARG A 48 -11.25 7.39 -0.61
C ARG A 48 -10.29 7.86 0.46
N ASP A 49 -9.60 6.92 1.08
CA ASP A 49 -8.71 7.22 2.18
C ASP A 49 -7.41 7.92 1.73
N ASN A 50 -6.79 8.69 2.64
CA ASN A 50 -5.56 9.45 2.36
C ASN A 50 -4.36 8.56 1.99
N HIS A 51 -4.28 7.34 2.53
CA HIS A 51 -3.10 6.49 2.54
C HIS A 51 -3.14 5.34 1.53
N ALA A 52 -4.27 5.12 0.88
CA ALA A 52 -4.57 3.91 0.09
C ALA A 52 -4.57 2.61 0.93
N TRP A 53 -4.92 2.72 2.21
CA TRP A 53 -5.01 1.59 3.14
C TRP A 53 -6.36 0.87 3.11
N CYS A 54 -7.42 1.52 2.64
CA CYS A 54 -8.73 0.91 2.63
C CYS A 54 -8.86 -0.10 1.47
N PRO A 55 -9.03 -1.40 1.74
CA PRO A 55 -9.15 -2.40 0.67
C PRO A 55 -10.37 -2.15 -0.22
N TYR A 56 -11.46 -1.68 0.37
CA TYR A 56 -12.69 -1.38 -0.35
C TYR A 56 -12.54 -0.17 -1.28
N CYS A 57 -11.76 0.85 -0.88
CA CYS A 57 -11.43 1.97 -1.76
C CYS A 57 -10.60 1.51 -2.95
N GLN A 58 -9.64 0.61 -2.73
CA GLN A 58 -8.78 0.07 -3.78
C GLN A 58 -9.59 -0.64 -4.88
N LYS A 59 -10.65 -1.40 -4.53
CA LYS A 59 -11.54 -2.03 -5.53
C LYS A 59 -12.15 -1.02 -6.50
N VAL A 60 -12.77 0.03 -5.94
CA VAL A 60 -13.45 1.07 -6.74
C VAL A 60 -12.43 1.88 -7.53
N TRP A 61 -11.27 2.17 -6.91
CA TRP A 61 -10.19 2.91 -7.56
C TRP A 61 -9.63 2.15 -8.77
N LEU A 62 -9.31 0.87 -8.62
CA LEU A 62 -8.85 0.02 -9.73
C LEU A 62 -9.89 -0.05 -10.85
N TRP A 63 -11.16 -0.24 -10.51
CA TRP A 63 -12.23 -0.30 -11.51
C TRP A 63 -12.32 0.97 -12.36
N LEU A 64 -12.29 2.15 -11.72
CA LEU A 64 -12.35 3.45 -12.41
C LEU A 64 -11.14 3.68 -13.32
N GLU A 65 -9.95 3.31 -12.85
CA GLU A 65 -8.69 3.45 -13.61
C GLU A 65 -8.62 2.49 -14.80
N GLU A 66 -9.01 1.24 -14.63
CA GLU A 66 -9.07 0.23 -15.70
C GLU A 66 -10.07 0.60 -16.80
N LYS A 67 -11.20 1.19 -16.40
CA LYS A 67 -12.23 1.68 -17.32
C LYS A 67 -11.91 3.06 -17.88
N GLN A 68 -10.86 3.73 -17.39
CA GLN A 68 -10.47 5.11 -17.74
C GLN A 68 -11.65 6.10 -17.69
N ILE A 69 -12.48 5.98 -16.64
CA ILE A 69 -13.64 6.87 -16.44
C ILE A 69 -13.17 8.18 -15.81
N PRO A 70 -13.42 9.36 -16.40
CA PRO A 70 -13.05 10.62 -15.77
C PRO A 70 -13.72 10.80 -14.40
N TYR A 71 -12.92 11.08 -13.36
CA TYR A 71 -13.41 11.18 -12.00
C TYR A 71 -12.58 12.13 -11.12
N ARG A 72 -13.22 12.69 -10.10
CA ARG A 72 -12.56 13.41 -9.00
C ARG A 72 -12.27 12.50 -7.83
N ILE A 73 -11.27 12.88 -7.04
CA ILE A 73 -10.92 12.18 -5.81
C ILE A 73 -10.95 13.18 -4.65
N GLU A 74 -11.82 12.89 -3.69
CA GLU A 74 -11.81 13.56 -2.39
C GLU A 74 -11.20 12.61 -1.36
N LYS A 75 -10.14 13.07 -0.68
CA LYS A 75 -9.44 12.25 0.30
C LYS A 75 -9.95 12.49 1.71
N VAL A 76 -10.24 11.40 2.40
CA VAL A 76 -10.90 11.38 3.70
C VAL A 76 -10.05 10.58 4.69
N THR A 77 -9.87 11.10 5.89
CA THR A 77 -9.06 10.48 6.94
C THR A 77 -9.77 9.25 7.52
N MET A 78 -9.08 8.12 7.69
CA MET A 78 -9.64 6.95 8.39
C MET A 78 -9.45 7.07 9.90
N PHE A 79 -10.36 6.44 10.64
CA PHE A 79 -10.35 6.47 12.11
C PHE A 79 -9.07 5.93 12.75
N CYS A 80 -8.37 5.01 12.07
CA CYS A 80 -7.15 4.44 12.60
C CYS A 80 -5.99 5.45 12.62
N TYR A 81 -5.93 6.44 11.73
CA TYR A 81 -4.79 7.36 11.62
C TYR A 81 -5.11 8.83 11.84
N GLY A 82 -6.36 9.21 12.09
CA GLY A 82 -6.68 10.61 12.40
C GLY A 82 -8.17 10.86 12.62
N GLU A 83 -8.53 12.14 12.65
CA GLU A 83 -9.91 12.58 12.83
C GLU A 83 -10.68 12.63 11.52
N LYS A 84 -11.89 12.06 11.51
CA LYS A 84 -12.76 12.06 10.34
C LYS A 84 -13.30 13.46 10.08
N GLU A 85 -13.22 13.90 8.83
CA GLU A 85 -13.62 15.24 8.42
C GLU A 85 -15.13 15.48 8.62
N SER A 86 -15.47 16.60 9.26
CA SER A 86 -16.87 16.95 9.56
C SER A 86 -17.72 17.13 8.30
N TRP A 87 -17.13 17.65 7.22
CA TRP A 87 -17.81 17.81 5.93
C TRP A 87 -18.17 16.47 5.31
N TYR A 88 -17.31 15.46 5.46
CA TYR A 88 -17.59 14.14 4.94
C TYR A 88 -18.70 13.47 5.74
N LYS A 89 -18.70 13.60 7.08
CA LYS A 89 -19.78 13.08 7.93
C LYS A 89 -21.15 13.71 7.64
N ARG A 90 -21.20 14.93 7.10
CA ARG A 90 -22.47 15.52 6.63
C ARG A 90 -23.01 14.83 5.38
N LYS A 91 -22.14 14.32 4.50
CA LYS A 91 -22.51 13.56 3.29
C LYS A 91 -22.75 12.07 3.60
N VAL A 92 -21.88 11.48 4.42
CA VAL A 92 -21.89 10.06 4.80
C VAL A 92 -21.85 9.97 6.33
N PRO A 93 -23.00 9.94 7.03
CA PRO A 93 -23.06 10.00 8.50
C PRO A 93 -22.24 8.93 9.24
N SER A 94 -22.10 7.74 8.66
CA SER A 94 -21.28 6.66 9.22
C SER A 94 -19.77 6.95 9.17
N GLY A 95 -19.32 7.87 8.29
CA GLY A 95 -17.91 8.13 8.03
C GLY A 95 -17.16 6.99 7.33
N MET A 96 -17.87 5.94 6.89
CA MET A 96 -17.31 4.76 6.23
C MET A 96 -16.89 5.05 4.79
N LEU A 97 -15.80 4.42 4.36
CA LEU A 97 -15.24 4.52 3.01
C LEU A 97 -15.25 3.13 2.34
N PRO A 98 -15.28 3.06 0.99
CA PRO A 98 -15.47 4.17 0.05
C PRO A 98 -16.90 4.68 0.04
N ALA A 99 -17.07 5.88 -0.52
CA ALA A 99 -18.32 6.34 -1.09
C ALA A 99 -18.04 6.97 -2.45
N ILE A 100 -19.04 7.03 -3.32
CA ILE A 100 -18.98 7.85 -4.53
C ILE A 100 -20.12 8.85 -4.57
N GLU A 101 -19.92 9.96 -5.24
CA GLU A 101 -20.99 10.81 -5.76
C GLU A 101 -21.06 10.58 -7.27
N LEU A 102 -22.18 10.02 -7.75
CA LEU A 102 -22.45 9.78 -9.17
C LEU A 102 -23.66 10.62 -9.57
N ASP A 103 -23.46 11.60 -10.44
CA ASP A 103 -24.49 12.56 -10.87
C ASP A 103 -25.24 13.20 -9.68
N GLY A 104 -24.49 13.63 -8.66
CA GLY A 104 -25.03 14.27 -7.45
C GLY A 104 -25.66 13.30 -6.44
N ARG A 105 -25.64 11.98 -6.69
CA ARG A 105 -26.17 10.98 -5.77
C ARG A 105 -25.06 10.25 -5.04
N ILE A 106 -25.14 10.23 -3.70
CA ILE A 106 -24.19 9.50 -2.86
C ILE A 106 -24.53 8.01 -2.85
N ILE A 107 -23.54 7.18 -3.19
CA ILE A 107 -23.59 5.71 -3.16
C ILE A 107 -22.49 5.22 -2.23
N LYS A 108 -22.82 4.24 -1.38
CA LYS A 108 -21.95 3.65 -0.37
C LYS A 108 -21.87 2.13 -0.61
N GLU A 109 -21.01 1.45 0.15
CA GLU A 109 -20.74 0.01 0.03
C GLU A 109 -20.05 -0.35 -1.29
N SER A 110 -18.89 -1.02 -1.24
CA SER A 110 -18.08 -1.22 -2.44
C SER A 110 -18.80 -2.01 -3.54
N ASP A 111 -19.62 -3.00 -3.18
CA ASP A 111 -20.31 -3.84 -4.17
C ASP A 111 -21.43 -3.06 -4.86
N ASP A 112 -22.23 -2.30 -4.10
CA ASP A 112 -23.29 -1.44 -4.62
C ASP A 112 -22.74 -0.31 -5.50
N ILE A 113 -21.57 0.24 -5.13
CA ILE A 113 -20.83 1.21 -5.93
C ILE A 113 -20.46 0.62 -7.29
N LEU A 114 -19.87 -0.58 -7.32
CA LEU A 114 -19.46 -1.23 -8.57
C LEU A 114 -20.68 -1.55 -9.46
N ILE A 115 -21.78 -2.06 -8.87
CA ILE A 115 -23.06 -2.30 -9.56
C ILE A 115 -23.62 -1.00 -10.16
N ALA A 116 -23.56 0.11 -9.43
CA ALA A 116 -24.05 1.40 -9.92
C ALA A 116 -23.17 1.96 -11.06
N LEU A 117 -21.85 1.83 -10.93
CA LEU A 117 -20.91 2.27 -11.95
C LEU A 117 -21.05 1.46 -13.26
N GLU A 118 -21.16 0.13 -13.19
CA GLU A 118 -21.31 -0.70 -14.39
C GLU A 118 -22.64 -0.48 -15.12
N LYS A 119 -23.72 -0.11 -14.40
CA LYS A 119 -24.99 0.28 -15.01
C LYS A 119 -24.87 1.54 -15.87
N VAL A 120 -23.93 2.42 -15.55
CA VAL A 120 -23.71 3.69 -16.27
C VAL A 120 -22.61 3.56 -17.33
N PHE A 121 -21.52 2.85 -17.05
CA PHE A 121 -20.32 2.83 -17.89
C PHE A 121 -19.98 1.45 -18.47
N ALA A 122 -20.93 0.51 -18.42
CA ALA A 122 -20.79 -0.90 -18.77
C ALA A 122 -19.82 -1.67 -17.83
N PRO A 123 -19.98 -3.00 -17.69
CA PRO A 123 -19.12 -3.80 -16.82
C PRO A 123 -17.65 -3.78 -17.24
N LEU A 124 -16.80 -4.23 -16.31
CA LEU A 124 -15.39 -4.54 -16.57
C LEU A 124 -15.30 -6.05 -16.84
N ASN A 125 -15.42 -6.40 -18.12
CA ASN A 125 -15.66 -7.77 -18.60
C ASN A 125 -17.06 -8.26 -18.18
N GLN A 126 -17.20 -9.13 -17.18
CA GLN A 126 -18.49 -9.55 -16.62
C GLN A 126 -19.04 -8.51 -15.62
N GLY A 127 -20.36 -8.50 -15.45
CA GLY A 127 -21.02 -7.67 -14.42
C GLY A 127 -20.97 -8.30 -13.04
N MET A 128 -21.12 -7.48 -12.01
CA MET A 128 -21.17 -7.89 -10.60
C MET A 128 -22.27 -8.94 -10.31
N GLU A 129 -23.35 -8.92 -11.09
CA GLU A 129 -24.50 -9.82 -10.97
C GLU A 129 -24.39 -11.10 -11.83
N ASP A 130 -23.29 -11.25 -12.59
CA ASP A 130 -23.05 -12.46 -13.37
C ASP A 130 -22.87 -13.70 -12.47
N ARG A 131 -23.40 -14.86 -12.90
CA ARG A 131 -23.39 -16.09 -12.09
C ARG A 131 -21.98 -16.57 -11.74
N ALA A 132 -21.03 -16.47 -12.67
CA ALA A 132 -19.63 -16.85 -12.41
C ALA A 132 -18.99 -15.88 -11.42
N VAL A 133 -19.23 -14.58 -11.57
CA VAL A 133 -18.74 -13.52 -10.66
C VAL A 133 -19.28 -13.72 -9.25
N LEU A 134 -20.58 -13.99 -9.08
CA LEU A 134 -21.20 -14.26 -7.78
C LEU A 134 -20.60 -15.50 -7.10
N THR A 135 -20.32 -16.56 -7.87
CA THR A 135 -19.68 -17.78 -7.35
C THR A 135 -18.26 -17.49 -6.85
N LEU A 136 -17.47 -16.78 -7.66
CA LEU A 136 -16.10 -16.38 -7.29
C LEU A 136 -16.10 -15.38 -6.13
N ARG A 137 -17.11 -14.51 -6.03
CA ARG A 137 -17.26 -13.61 -4.89
C ARG A 137 -17.52 -14.34 -3.59
N GLN A 138 -18.29 -15.44 -3.61
CA GLN A 138 -18.47 -16.28 -2.43
C GLN A 138 -17.14 -16.93 -2.01
N LEU A 139 -16.31 -17.32 -2.97
CA LEU A 139 -14.96 -17.84 -2.70
C LEU A 139 -14.05 -16.77 -2.09
N GLU A 140 -14.06 -15.53 -2.59
CA GLU A 140 -13.33 -14.39 -1.99
C GLU A 140 -13.74 -14.17 -0.53
N ARG A 141 -15.05 -14.18 -0.24
CA ARG A 141 -15.57 -14.02 1.13
C ARG A 141 -15.15 -15.18 2.04
N LEU A 142 -15.09 -16.40 1.51
CA LEU A 142 -14.60 -17.56 2.25
C LEU A 142 -13.10 -17.44 2.56
N LEU A 143 -12.30 -17.03 1.56
CA LEU A 143 -10.87 -16.80 1.71
C LEU A 143 -10.60 -15.72 2.76
N PHE A 144 -11.31 -14.59 2.70
CA PHE A 144 -11.22 -13.53 3.70
C PHE A 144 -11.50 -14.04 5.12
N ARG A 145 -12.55 -14.85 5.31
CA ARG A 145 -12.88 -15.42 6.63
C ARG A 145 -11.79 -16.36 7.14
N ALA A 146 -11.26 -17.24 6.28
CA ALA A 146 -10.20 -18.16 6.66
C ALA A 146 -8.89 -17.41 7.01
N TRP A 147 -8.57 -16.36 6.26
CA TRP A 147 -7.44 -15.48 6.57
C TRP A 147 -7.62 -14.77 7.92
N CYS A 148 -8.80 -14.19 8.18
CA CYS A 148 -9.07 -13.54 9.47
C CYS A 148 -8.99 -14.54 10.63
N ALA A 149 -9.51 -15.75 10.47
CA ALA A 149 -9.43 -16.79 11.48
C ALA A 149 -7.97 -17.12 11.84
N TRP A 150 -7.09 -17.19 10.84
CA TRP A 150 -5.68 -17.51 11.05
C TRP A 150 -4.85 -16.32 11.55
N LEU A 151 -5.05 -15.11 11.00
CA LEU A 151 -4.24 -13.94 11.29
C LEU A 151 -4.72 -13.16 12.52
N CYS A 152 -6.03 -12.94 12.65
CA CYS A 152 -6.59 -11.92 13.56
C CYS A 152 -7.07 -12.51 14.90
N SER A 153 -7.09 -13.83 15.03
CA SER A 153 -7.44 -14.52 16.27
C SER A 153 -6.17 -14.90 17.04
N ARG A 154 -6.15 -14.61 18.36
CA ARG A 154 -5.14 -15.19 19.24
C ARG A 154 -5.34 -16.71 19.30
N THR A 155 -4.27 -17.46 19.12
CA THR A 155 -4.26 -18.91 19.27
C THR A 155 -3.59 -19.28 20.59
N ASP A 156 -4.32 -20.01 21.44
CA ASP A 156 -3.83 -20.38 22.77
C ASP A 156 -3.06 -21.72 22.77
N SER A 157 -3.00 -22.38 21.61
CA SER A 157 -2.31 -23.67 21.44
C SER A 157 -1.81 -23.89 20.02
N PHE A 158 -0.73 -24.66 19.89
CA PHE A 158 -0.17 -25.10 18.61
C PHE A 158 -1.19 -25.83 17.73
N GLN A 159 -2.06 -26.66 18.32
CA GLN A 159 -3.10 -27.38 17.58
C GLN A 159 -4.15 -26.44 16.95
N GLN A 160 -4.47 -25.32 17.61
CA GLN A 160 -5.38 -24.33 17.04
C GLN A 160 -4.72 -23.56 15.90
N GLU A 161 -3.45 -23.16 16.07
CA GLU A 161 -2.67 -22.51 15.02
C GLU A 161 -2.61 -23.38 13.76
N GLN A 162 -2.30 -24.68 13.91
CA GLN A 162 -2.23 -25.59 12.76
C GLN A 162 -3.59 -25.82 12.09
N ARG A 163 -4.68 -25.97 12.86
CA ARG A 163 -6.02 -26.10 12.28
C ARG A 163 -6.41 -24.85 11.47
N ASN A 164 -6.12 -23.66 11.98
CA ASN A 164 -6.41 -22.41 11.26
C ASN A 164 -5.57 -22.30 9.98
N ARG A 165 -4.29 -22.69 10.04
CA ARG A 165 -3.39 -22.77 8.88
C ARG A 165 -3.92 -23.75 7.83
N GLU A 166 -4.25 -24.97 8.23
CA GLU A 166 -4.81 -26.01 7.34
C GLU A 166 -6.13 -25.55 6.69
N GLN A 167 -7.01 -24.91 7.47
CA GLN A 167 -8.25 -24.36 6.94
C GLN A 167 -7.98 -23.28 5.88
N PHE A 168 -7.05 -22.37 6.14
CA PHE A 168 -6.67 -21.34 5.18
C PHE A 168 -6.08 -21.95 3.90
N ILE A 169 -5.11 -22.86 4.03
CA ILE A 169 -4.48 -23.55 2.89
C ILE A 169 -5.53 -24.32 2.08
N GLY A 170 -6.50 -24.98 2.74
CA GLY A 170 -7.59 -25.67 2.06
C GLY A 170 -8.48 -24.73 1.23
N VAL A 171 -8.69 -23.48 1.68
CA VAL A 171 -9.40 -22.47 0.88
C VAL A 171 -8.52 -21.91 -0.24
N VAL A 172 -7.23 -21.70 0.00
CA VAL A 172 -6.27 -21.31 -1.04
C VAL A 172 -6.22 -22.35 -2.16
N ALA A 173 -6.24 -23.65 -1.85
CA ALA A 173 -6.31 -24.70 -2.87
C ALA A 173 -7.56 -24.58 -3.78
N ARG A 174 -8.69 -24.10 -3.24
CA ARG A 174 -9.89 -23.82 -4.04
C ARG A 174 -9.72 -22.57 -4.91
N VAL A 175 -9.00 -21.56 -4.44
CA VAL A 175 -8.62 -20.37 -5.21
C VAL A 175 -7.68 -20.74 -6.35
N GLU A 176 -6.64 -21.54 -6.07
CA GLU A 176 -5.76 -22.11 -7.10
C GLU A 176 -6.57 -22.89 -8.13
N SER A 177 -7.50 -23.74 -7.70
CA SER A 177 -8.38 -24.49 -8.60
C SER A 177 -9.20 -23.55 -9.51
N ALA A 178 -9.77 -22.48 -8.96
CA ALA A 178 -10.49 -21.47 -9.73
C ALA A 178 -9.59 -20.76 -10.76
N LEU A 179 -8.40 -20.31 -10.36
CA LEU A 179 -7.44 -19.66 -11.26
C LEU A 179 -7.00 -20.55 -12.42
N GLY A 180 -6.91 -21.86 -12.22
CA GLY A 180 -6.56 -22.79 -13.31
C GLY A 180 -7.75 -23.47 -13.97
N SER A 181 -8.96 -22.89 -13.85
CA SER A 181 -10.13 -23.34 -14.61
C SER A 181 -10.07 -22.88 -16.07
N THR A 182 -9.21 -21.91 -16.40
CA THR A 182 -8.93 -21.44 -17.76
C THR A 182 -7.41 -21.42 -18.00
N PRO A 183 -6.94 -21.29 -19.26
CA PRO A 183 -5.52 -21.04 -19.55
C PRO A 183 -5.03 -19.64 -19.15
N SER A 184 -5.94 -18.71 -18.84
CA SER A 184 -5.60 -17.34 -18.43
C SER A 184 -4.96 -17.33 -17.03
N PRO A 185 -4.04 -16.39 -16.73
CA PRO A 185 -3.56 -16.18 -15.37
C PRO A 185 -4.60 -15.49 -14.46
N TYR A 186 -5.69 -14.98 -15.03
CA TYR A 186 -6.79 -14.33 -14.32
C TYR A 186 -7.86 -15.35 -13.90
N PHE A 187 -8.79 -14.95 -13.02
CA PHE A 187 -9.85 -15.86 -12.53
C PHE A 187 -10.81 -16.34 -13.62
N LEU A 188 -10.91 -15.59 -14.72
CA LEU A 188 -11.70 -15.90 -15.92
C LEU A 188 -10.82 -15.69 -17.16
N ASP A 189 -11.36 -15.96 -18.36
CA ASP A 189 -10.60 -15.92 -19.62
C ASP A 189 -9.85 -14.60 -19.84
N ASN A 190 -10.42 -13.48 -19.38
CA ASN A 190 -9.78 -12.16 -19.41
C ASN A 190 -9.84 -11.50 -18.03
N PHE A 191 -8.88 -10.61 -17.76
CA PHE A 191 -8.94 -9.70 -16.62
C PHE A 191 -10.31 -9.04 -16.51
N GLY A 192 -10.85 -8.96 -15.30
CA GLY A 192 -12.15 -8.36 -15.09
C GLY A 192 -12.47 -8.01 -13.65
N ILE A 193 -13.76 -7.81 -13.39
CA ILE A 193 -14.29 -7.46 -12.07
C ILE A 193 -13.88 -8.44 -10.96
N VAL A 194 -13.73 -9.73 -11.29
CA VAL A 194 -13.32 -10.74 -10.29
C VAL A 194 -11.92 -10.46 -9.79
N ASP A 195 -10.96 -10.18 -10.68
CA ASP A 195 -9.59 -9.85 -10.29
C ASP A 195 -9.57 -8.61 -9.39
N VAL A 196 -10.27 -7.55 -9.80
CA VAL A 196 -10.45 -6.31 -9.01
C VAL A 196 -11.02 -6.57 -7.61
N ILE A 197 -11.96 -7.50 -7.47
CA ILE A 197 -12.56 -7.88 -6.19
C ILE A 197 -11.54 -8.58 -5.28
N PHE A 198 -10.75 -9.51 -5.83
CA PHE A 198 -9.79 -10.31 -5.08
C PHE A 198 -8.53 -9.51 -4.72
N THR A 199 -8.12 -8.55 -5.55
CA THR A 199 -6.85 -7.82 -5.41
C THR A 199 -6.57 -7.31 -4.00
N PRO A 200 -7.45 -6.53 -3.35
CA PRO A 200 -7.06 -5.87 -2.11
C PRO A 200 -6.76 -6.85 -0.98
N TYR A 201 -7.48 -7.97 -0.92
CA TYR A 201 -7.27 -8.96 0.12
C TYR A 201 -6.12 -9.91 -0.19
N LEU A 202 -5.93 -10.32 -1.46
CA LEU A 202 -4.75 -11.10 -1.82
C LEU A 202 -3.45 -10.34 -1.53
N GLU A 203 -3.42 -9.03 -1.83
CA GLU A 203 -2.26 -8.17 -1.52
C GLU A 203 -1.97 -8.09 -0.02
N ARG A 204 -3.01 -7.84 0.80
CA ARG A 204 -2.91 -7.81 2.27
C ARG A 204 -2.54 -9.17 2.86
N MET A 205 -3.08 -10.26 2.32
CA MET A 205 -2.73 -11.63 2.71
C MET A 205 -1.27 -11.92 2.40
N ASN A 206 -0.78 -11.53 1.21
CA ASN A 206 0.61 -11.74 0.80
C ASN A 206 1.58 -11.08 1.79
N ALA A 207 1.32 -9.83 2.19
CA ALA A 207 2.13 -9.11 3.16
C ALA A 207 2.01 -9.68 4.58
N SER A 208 0.78 -9.79 5.08
CA SER A 208 0.53 -10.13 6.49
C SER A 208 0.88 -11.57 6.83
N LEU A 209 0.64 -12.53 5.94
CA LEU A 209 0.99 -13.93 6.19
C LEU A 209 2.50 -14.15 6.10
N TYR A 210 3.18 -13.44 5.19
CA TYR A 210 4.63 -13.46 5.14
C TYR A 210 5.22 -12.97 6.46
N TYR A 211 4.72 -11.83 6.96
CA TYR A 211 5.20 -11.18 8.17
C TYR A 211 4.83 -11.91 9.48
N TYR A 212 3.55 -12.23 9.69
CA TYR A 212 3.04 -12.75 10.97
C TYR A 212 3.04 -14.27 11.04
N LYS A 213 3.10 -14.97 9.91
CA LYS A 213 2.95 -16.43 9.84
C LYS A 213 4.12 -17.16 9.19
N GLY A 214 5.08 -16.43 8.62
CA GLY A 214 6.18 -17.05 7.87
C GLY A 214 5.74 -17.72 6.57
N TYR A 215 4.52 -17.46 6.10
CA TYR A 215 3.92 -18.13 4.94
C TYR A 215 3.90 -17.19 3.73
N SER A 216 4.55 -17.62 2.65
CA SER A 216 4.63 -16.84 1.41
C SER A 216 3.55 -17.25 0.43
N LEU A 217 2.54 -16.38 0.27
CA LEU A 217 1.40 -16.68 -0.59
C LEU A 217 1.83 -16.89 -2.05
N ARG A 218 2.85 -16.19 -2.53
CA ARG A 218 3.36 -16.33 -3.90
C ARG A 218 4.23 -17.56 -4.11
N GLU A 219 5.13 -17.84 -3.19
CA GLU A 219 6.12 -18.93 -3.37
C GLU A 219 5.46 -20.31 -3.21
N GLU A 220 4.42 -20.39 -2.38
CA GLU A 220 3.72 -21.64 -2.07
C GLU A 220 2.62 -21.99 -3.08
N ASN A 221 2.15 -21.02 -3.89
CA ASN A 221 0.96 -21.16 -4.74
C ASN A 221 1.23 -20.68 -6.18
N PRO A 222 1.55 -21.60 -7.11
CA PRO A 222 1.98 -21.23 -8.45
C PRO A 222 0.97 -20.42 -9.27
N ARG A 223 -0.34 -20.67 -9.13
CA ARG A 223 -1.35 -19.94 -9.94
C ARG A 223 -1.59 -18.54 -9.38
N LEU A 224 -1.59 -18.38 -8.06
CA LEU A 224 -1.58 -17.07 -7.42
C LEU A 224 -0.30 -16.29 -7.76
N SER A 225 0.85 -16.97 -7.82
CA SER A 225 2.10 -16.36 -8.31
C SER A 225 1.94 -15.82 -9.74
N ALA A 226 1.40 -16.64 -10.65
CA ALA A 226 1.11 -16.23 -12.03
C ALA A 226 0.07 -15.10 -12.09
N TRP A 227 -0.96 -15.14 -11.25
CA TRP A 227 -1.98 -14.09 -11.14
C TRP A 227 -1.35 -12.77 -10.68
N PHE A 228 -0.50 -12.78 -9.65
CA PHE A 228 0.22 -11.58 -9.21
C PHE A 228 1.14 -11.03 -10.30
N ALA A 229 1.88 -11.89 -11.01
CA ALA A 229 2.71 -11.46 -12.13
C ALA A 229 1.87 -10.83 -13.25
N ALA A 230 0.68 -11.37 -13.53
CA ALA A 230 -0.25 -10.79 -14.49
C ALA A 230 -0.79 -9.44 -14.01
N MET A 231 -1.16 -9.30 -12.73
CA MET A 231 -1.57 -8.03 -12.14
C MET A 231 -0.47 -6.98 -12.21
N GLU A 232 0.79 -7.36 -11.97
CA GLU A 232 1.97 -6.49 -12.05
C GLU A 232 2.32 -6.06 -13.49
N SER A 233 1.74 -6.69 -14.51
CA SER A 233 1.81 -6.18 -15.88
C SER A 233 0.85 -5.01 -16.14
N ARG A 234 -0.05 -4.70 -15.19
CA ARG A 234 -1.07 -3.66 -15.31
C ARG A 234 -0.61 -2.38 -14.59
N PRO A 235 -0.37 -1.27 -15.29
CA PRO A 235 0.08 -0.02 -14.65
C PRO A 235 -0.89 0.53 -13.59
N THR A 236 -2.19 0.25 -13.76
CA THR A 236 -3.27 0.54 -12.82
C THR A 236 -3.04 -0.13 -11.47
N TYR A 237 -2.78 -1.44 -11.47
CA TYR A 237 -2.46 -2.19 -10.26
C TYR A 237 -1.18 -1.68 -9.62
N CYS A 238 -0.09 -1.53 -10.38
CA CYS A 238 1.18 -1.02 -9.87
C CYS A 238 1.05 0.37 -9.23
N GLY A 239 0.15 1.22 -9.75
CA GLY A 239 -0.16 2.54 -9.19
C GLY A 239 -0.93 2.53 -7.86
N THR A 240 -1.53 1.39 -7.50
CA THR A 240 -2.27 1.19 -6.23
C THR A 240 -1.59 0.21 -5.27
N GLN A 241 -0.58 -0.53 -5.75
CA GLN A 241 0.12 -1.56 -5.00
C GLN A 241 0.91 -0.96 -3.83
N SER A 242 0.87 -1.65 -2.70
CA SER A 242 1.63 -1.35 -1.49
C SER A 242 2.73 -2.38 -1.23
N ASP A 243 3.64 -2.05 -0.32
CA ASP A 243 4.73 -2.92 0.12
C ASP A 243 4.33 -3.76 1.35
N PHE A 244 5.15 -4.77 1.66
CA PHE A 244 4.89 -5.63 2.83
C PHE A 244 4.93 -4.85 4.14
N HIS A 245 5.85 -3.90 4.26
CA HIS A 245 6.01 -3.13 5.49
C HIS A 245 4.77 -2.28 5.77
N THR A 246 4.21 -1.59 4.77
CA THR A 246 3.02 -0.77 4.94
C THR A 246 1.82 -1.63 5.36
N HIS A 247 1.53 -2.72 4.64
CA HIS A 247 0.40 -3.60 4.97
C HIS A 247 0.57 -4.32 6.32
N ALA A 248 1.77 -4.80 6.65
CA ALA A 248 2.01 -5.48 7.92
C ALA A 248 1.73 -4.56 9.13
N HIS A 249 1.96 -3.26 8.96
CA HIS A 249 1.84 -2.26 10.04
C HIS A 249 0.57 -1.40 9.97
N ASP A 250 -0.19 -1.40 8.88
CA ASP A 250 -1.48 -0.71 8.80
C ASP A 250 -2.67 -1.60 9.21
N LEU A 251 -2.55 -2.92 9.05
CA LEU A 251 -3.61 -3.89 9.30
C LEU A 251 -4.00 -4.04 10.78
N PRO A 252 -3.07 -4.08 11.76
CA PRO A 252 -3.44 -4.35 13.15
C PRO A 252 -4.58 -3.46 13.70
N PRO A 253 -4.55 -2.13 13.55
CA PRO A 253 -5.64 -1.28 14.03
C PRO A 253 -6.92 -1.36 13.18
N GLN A 254 -6.84 -1.85 11.94
CA GLN A 254 -8.01 -2.03 11.07
C GLN A 254 -8.75 -3.34 11.36
N MET A 255 -8.01 -4.39 11.73
CA MET A 255 -8.52 -5.75 11.92
C MET A 255 -8.77 -6.11 13.39
N GLY A 256 -8.42 -5.23 14.33
CA GLY A 256 -8.51 -5.50 15.77
C GLY A 256 -7.35 -6.34 16.32
N GLY A 257 -6.29 -6.52 15.53
CA GLY A 257 -5.06 -7.24 15.87
C GLY A 257 -4.61 -8.21 14.78
N CYS A 258 -3.30 -8.43 14.71
CA CYS A 258 -2.66 -9.48 13.89
C CYS A 258 -1.66 -10.21 14.80
N TRP A 259 -1.64 -11.55 14.74
CA TRP A 259 -0.93 -12.37 15.72
C TRP A 259 0.17 -13.23 15.09
N GLU A 260 1.36 -13.08 15.64
CA GLU A 260 2.55 -13.87 15.31
C GLU A 260 2.39 -15.33 15.78
N ASN A 261 2.92 -16.29 15.02
CA ASN A 261 2.90 -17.72 15.38
C ASN A 261 4.18 -18.20 16.11
N GLY A 262 5.19 -17.34 16.24
CA GLY A 262 6.48 -17.66 16.87
C GLY A 262 7.40 -18.59 16.07
N GLU A 263 7.05 -18.96 14.83
CA GLU A 263 7.87 -19.88 14.04
C GLU A 263 9.17 -19.22 13.54
N THR A 264 10.23 -20.02 13.36
CA THR A 264 11.54 -19.52 12.90
C THR A 264 11.45 -18.76 11.57
N GLN A 265 10.68 -19.28 10.61
CA GLN A 265 10.49 -18.63 9.31
C GLN A 265 9.77 -17.28 9.45
N MET A 266 8.82 -17.18 10.39
CA MET A 266 8.14 -15.92 10.69
C MET A 266 9.13 -14.89 11.22
N LEU A 267 9.97 -15.26 12.20
CA LEU A 267 10.97 -14.35 12.76
C LEU A 267 11.95 -13.83 11.68
N PHE A 268 12.38 -14.72 10.78
CA PHE A 268 13.22 -14.37 9.64
C PHE A 268 12.51 -13.39 8.68
N ASN A 269 11.28 -13.70 8.28
CA ASN A 269 10.50 -12.85 7.38
C ASN A 269 10.19 -11.48 8.00
N LYS A 270 9.80 -11.45 9.27
CA LYS A 270 9.58 -10.23 10.06
C LYS A 270 10.81 -9.34 10.06
N ALA A 271 11.98 -9.90 10.38
CA ALA A 271 13.25 -9.17 10.38
C ALA A 271 13.57 -8.58 8.99
N ARG A 272 13.31 -9.32 7.90
CA ARG A 272 13.50 -8.82 6.54
C ARG A 272 12.56 -7.67 6.19
N VAL A 273 11.29 -7.73 6.58
CA VAL A 273 10.31 -6.67 6.31
C VAL A 273 10.62 -5.40 7.12
N ASP A 274 11.05 -5.54 8.36
CA ASP A 274 11.32 -4.40 9.26
C ASP A 274 12.69 -3.77 9.02
N ASN A 275 13.74 -4.56 8.74
CA ASN A 275 15.13 -4.10 8.69
C ASN A 275 15.83 -4.31 7.34
N GLY A 276 15.16 -4.93 6.38
CA GLY A 276 15.74 -5.27 5.09
C GLY A 276 16.57 -6.57 5.09
N PRO A 277 17.18 -6.93 3.95
CA PRO A 277 17.07 -6.23 2.67
C PRO A 277 15.65 -6.30 2.10
N TRP A 278 15.14 -5.16 1.61
CA TRP A 278 13.79 -5.06 1.03
C TRP A 278 13.75 -5.48 -0.44
N PHE A 279 14.87 -5.40 -1.15
CA PHE A 279 15.01 -6.03 -2.46
C PHE A 279 15.03 -7.55 -2.30
N GLY A 280 14.22 -8.25 -3.11
CA GLY A 280 14.02 -9.70 -3.00
C GLY A 280 12.94 -10.14 -2.01
N LEU A 281 12.16 -9.22 -1.43
CA LEU A 281 10.87 -9.57 -0.84
C LEU A 281 9.88 -9.97 -1.95
N PRO A 282 8.96 -10.94 -1.71
CA PRO A 282 7.95 -11.36 -2.68
C PRO A 282 6.73 -10.41 -2.69
N ASP A 283 6.97 -9.10 -2.54
CA ASP A 283 5.96 -8.04 -2.55
C ASP A 283 5.77 -7.43 -3.95
N VAL A 284 6.81 -7.49 -4.79
CA VAL A 284 6.83 -7.05 -6.18
C VAL A 284 7.84 -7.87 -7.00
N THR A 285 7.49 -8.17 -8.25
CA THR A 285 8.34 -8.94 -9.19
C THR A 285 8.59 -8.25 -10.53
N TYR A 286 7.83 -7.22 -10.90
CA TYR A 286 8.15 -6.42 -12.10
C TYR A 286 9.49 -5.67 -11.93
N PRO A 287 10.25 -5.40 -13.00
CA PRO A 287 11.56 -4.76 -12.90
C PRO A 287 11.53 -3.37 -12.23
N GLU A 288 12.55 -3.05 -11.45
CA GLU A 288 12.69 -1.72 -10.86
C GLU A 288 12.75 -0.63 -11.95
N PRO A 289 11.92 0.43 -11.85
CA PRO A 289 12.03 1.60 -12.73
C PRO A 289 13.35 2.36 -12.50
N GLU A 290 13.99 2.82 -13.57
CA GLU A 290 15.28 3.56 -13.51
C GLU A 290 15.21 4.83 -12.64
N ASN A 291 14.03 5.43 -12.54
CA ASN A 291 13.79 6.68 -11.81
C ASN A 291 13.39 6.48 -10.33
N SER A 292 13.47 5.27 -9.76
CA SER A 292 13.05 5.00 -8.37
C SER A 292 13.73 5.89 -7.34
N ARG A 293 15.04 6.13 -7.48
CA ARG A 293 15.82 7.04 -6.61
C ARG A 293 15.40 8.50 -6.78
N MET A 294 15.14 8.92 -8.02
CA MET A 294 14.72 10.28 -8.34
C MET A 294 13.34 10.58 -7.78
N GLU A 295 12.41 9.61 -7.84
CA GLU A 295 11.11 9.68 -7.17
C GLU A 295 11.28 9.83 -5.67
N ALA A 296 12.02 8.91 -5.02
CA ALA A 296 12.25 8.94 -3.58
C ALA A 296 12.84 10.27 -3.11
N LEU A 297 13.84 10.79 -3.84
CA LEU A 297 14.46 12.07 -3.57
C LEU A 297 13.45 13.21 -3.69
N LYS A 298 12.75 13.29 -4.83
CA LYS A 298 11.78 14.36 -5.11
C LYS A 298 10.68 14.39 -4.06
N ARG A 299 10.13 13.23 -3.72
CA ARG A 299 9.07 13.10 -2.71
C ARG A 299 9.56 13.49 -1.32
N THR A 300 10.80 13.16 -0.96
CA THR A 300 11.37 13.59 0.31
C THR A 300 11.57 15.10 0.34
N ILE A 301 12.11 15.70 -0.73
CA ILE A 301 12.32 17.15 -0.85
C ILE A 301 11.00 17.92 -0.76
N ASP A 302 9.97 17.48 -1.48
CA ASP A 302 8.65 18.12 -1.51
C ASP A 302 7.99 18.19 -0.12
N HIS A 303 8.34 17.25 0.77
CA HIS A 303 7.75 17.12 2.10
C HIS A 303 8.73 17.34 3.25
N ARG A 304 9.98 17.74 2.96
CA ARG A 304 11.10 17.77 3.93
C ARG A 304 10.77 18.52 5.21
N ILE A 305 10.11 19.67 5.09
CA ILE A 305 9.76 20.53 6.24
C ILE A 305 8.85 19.77 7.21
N ASN A 306 7.81 19.10 6.68
CA ASN A 306 6.88 18.34 7.51
C ASN A 306 7.52 17.05 8.04
N ILE A 307 8.31 16.35 7.21
CA ILE A 307 9.08 15.16 7.61
C ILE A 307 9.99 15.47 8.80
N ILE A 308 10.73 16.59 8.74
CA ILE A 308 11.63 17.01 9.82
C ILE A 308 10.82 17.34 11.07
N ARG A 309 9.80 18.20 10.93
CA ARG A 309 8.97 18.67 12.06
C ARG A 309 8.27 17.55 12.84
N VAL A 310 7.84 16.47 12.17
CA VAL A 310 7.16 15.36 12.87
C VAL A 310 8.10 14.33 13.46
N ASN A 311 9.40 14.42 13.18
CA ASN A 311 10.38 13.54 13.78
C ASN A 311 10.50 13.84 15.30
N PRO A 312 10.62 12.83 16.17
CA PRO A 312 10.73 13.05 17.61
C PRO A 312 12.06 13.66 18.08
N LEU A 313 13.07 13.76 17.21
CA LEU A 313 14.40 14.29 17.52
C LEU A 313 14.57 15.74 17.02
N ASP A 314 15.66 16.39 17.45
CA ASP A 314 15.98 17.77 17.07
C ASP A 314 16.01 17.98 15.54
N ASP A 315 15.34 19.05 15.08
CA ASP A 315 15.17 19.38 13.68
C ASP A 315 16.51 19.51 12.93
N LYS A 316 17.52 20.14 13.55
CA LYS A 316 18.82 20.37 12.90
C LYS A 316 19.64 19.09 12.83
N LEU A 317 19.57 18.28 13.89
CA LEU A 317 20.19 16.95 13.93
C LEU A 317 19.62 16.07 12.81
N PHE A 318 18.29 16.00 12.71
CA PHE A 318 17.62 15.15 11.73
C PHE A 318 17.72 15.70 10.31
N ASP A 319 17.65 17.01 10.08
CA ASP A 319 17.92 17.64 8.78
C ASP A 319 19.25 17.15 8.19
N ARG A 320 20.32 17.27 8.98
CA ARG A 320 21.65 16.88 8.54
C ARG A 320 21.74 15.39 8.28
N ALA A 321 21.19 14.56 9.17
CA ALA A 321 21.18 13.11 9.00
C ALA A 321 20.38 12.68 7.75
N LEU A 322 19.23 13.31 7.49
CA LEU A 322 18.42 13.04 6.32
C LEU A 322 19.17 13.39 5.04
N ARG A 323 19.88 14.52 4.99
CA ARG A 323 20.74 14.87 3.85
C ARG A 323 21.89 13.89 3.67
N CYS A 324 22.47 13.35 4.74
CA CYS A 324 23.45 12.26 4.63
C CYS A 324 22.84 11.03 3.92
N ALA A 325 21.64 10.61 4.34
CA ALA A 325 20.96 9.47 3.73
C ALA A 325 20.54 9.72 2.27
N LEU A 326 20.09 10.93 1.93
CA LEU A 326 19.76 11.27 0.54
C LEU A 326 21.03 11.38 -0.33
N THR A 327 22.13 11.88 0.22
CA THR A 327 23.44 11.91 -0.47
C THR A 327 23.88 10.50 -0.82
N HIS A 328 23.92 9.60 0.17
CA HIS A 328 24.27 8.19 -0.06
C HIS A 328 23.33 7.51 -1.07
N MET A 329 22.02 7.80 -1.03
CA MET A 329 21.06 7.24 -1.98
C MET A 329 21.39 7.60 -3.43
N MET A 330 21.85 8.83 -3.66
CA MET A 330 22.09 9.37 -4.99
C MET A 330 23.50 9.13 -5.51
N THR A 331 24.52 9.16 -4.64
CA THR A 331 25.93 9.03 -5.05
C THR A 331 26.49 7.63 -4.80
N GLY A 332 25.90 6.86 -3.89
CA GLY A 332 26.44 5.59 -3.40
C GLY A 332 27.63 5.74 -2.45
N GLU A 333 28.02 6.98 -2.12
CA GLU A 333 29.13 7.25 -1.21
C GLU A 333 28.65 7.37 0.23
N ASP A 334 29.42 6.79 1.17
CA ASP A 334 29.10 6.85 2.59
C ASP A 334 29.18 8.30 3.11
N CYS A 335 28.08 8.76 3.71
CA CYS A 335 27.98 10.04 4.37
C CYS A 335 27.65 9.83 5.85
N VAL A 336 28.63 10.04 6.73
CA VAL A 336 28.46 9.76 8.17
C VAL A 336 27.52 10.82 8.77
N PRO A 337 26.37 10.41 9.32
CA PRO A 337 25.45 11.34 9.95
C PRO A 337 25.92 11.72 11.36
N PRO A 338 25.33 12.75 11.98
CA PRO A 338 25.61 13.10 13.38
C PRO A 338 25.38 11.92 14.35
N SER A 339 26.17 11.84 15.42
CA SER A 339 25.96 10.82 16.46
C SER A 339 24.55 10.95 17.09
N GLY A 340 23.90 9.81 17.31
CA GLY A 340 22.53 9.74 17.86
C GLY A 340 21.40 10.04 16.88
N SER A 341 21.69 10.21 15.59
CA SER A 341 20.64 10.42 14.56
C SER A 341 20.06 9.14 13.96
N ASP A 342 20.64 7.98 14.30
CA ASP A 342 20.19 6.65 13.88
C ASP A 342 18.72 6.39 14.23
N VAL A 343 18.29 6.78 15.44
CA VAL A 343 16.90 6.71 15.89
C VAL A 343 15.98 7.54 14.99
N ALA A 344 16.39 8.74 14.59
CA ALA A 344 15.61 9.65 13.75
C ALA A 344 15.48 9.13 12.31
N LEU A 345 16.56 8.55 11.76
CA LEU A 345 16.57 7.93 10.44
C LEU A 345 15.67 6.69 10.39
N ARG A 346 15.78 5.81 11.39
CA ARG A 346 14.91 4.63 11.52
C ARG A 346 13.45 5.01 11.80
N TYR A 347 13.21 6.11 12.52
CA TYR A 347 11.85 6.64 12.70
C TYR A 347 11.18 6.94 11.35
N LEU A 348 11.87 7.65 10.45
CA LEU A 348 11.36 7.91 9.09
C LEU A 348 11.26 6.62 8.27
N ARG A 349 12.29 5.76 8.31
CA ARG A 349 12.32 4.47 7.61
C ARG A 349 11.03 3.70 7.86
N ASP A 350 10.65 3.52 9.12
CA ASP A 350 9.47 2.77 9.56
C ASP A 350 8.13 3.41 9.16
N ARG A 351 8.15 4.68 8.74
CA ARG A 351 6.97 5.52 8.52
C ARG A 351 6.80 5.95 7.07
N ILE A 352 7.61 5.43 6.16
CA ILE A 352 7.36 5.51 4.72
C ILE A 352 6.12 4.69 4.40
N ASN A 353 5.19 5.30 3.65
CA ASN A 353 3.95 4.69 3.23
C ASN A 353 3.93 4.46 1.71
N VAL A 354 3.61 3.24 1.30
CA VAL A 354 3.40 2.88 -0.09
C VAL A 354 1.91 2.62 -0.33
N PRO A 355 1.27 3.13 -1.40
CA PRO A 355 1.79 4.05 -2.42
C PRO A 355 1.59 5.55 -2.11
N ARG A 356 1.16 5.94 -0.90
CA ARG A 356 0.86 7.36 -0.59
C ARG A 356 2.06 8.27 -0.84
N ASP A 357 3.22 7.89 -0.33
CA ASP A 357 4.41 8.73 -0.36
C ASP A 357 5.14 8.57 -1.68
N MET A 358 5.30 7.33 -2.14
CA MET A 358 6.05 6.96 -3.35
C MET A 358 5.74 5.52 -3.76
N SER A 359 6.18 5.13 -4.95
CA SER A 359 6.12 3.75 -5.44
C SER A 359 6.95 2.79 -4.60
N ILE A 360 6.66 1.48 -4.73
CA ILE A 360 7.30 0.42 -3.96
C ILE A 360 8.83 0.45 -4.08
N TYR A 361 9.36 0.63 -5.30
CA TYR A 361 10.81 0.65 -5.52
C TYR A 361 11.48 1.92 -4.95
N ALA A 362 10.83 3.07 -5.10
CA ALA A 362 11.29 4.32 -4.48
C ALA A 362 11.35 4.19 -2.96
N ALA A 363 10.33 3.59 -2.33
CA ALA A 363 10.31 3.32 -0.90
C ALA A 363 11.43 2.37 -0.47
N LYS A 364 11.69 1.29 -1.22
CA LYS A 364 12.80 0.37 -0.96
C LYS A 364 14.16 1.09 -0.99
N ARG A 365 14.40 1.95 -2.00
CA ARG A 365 15.63 2.74 -2.10
C ARG A 365 15.81 3.69 -0.92
N LEU A 366 14.75 4.37 -0.52
CA LEU A 366 14.80 5.27 0.64
C LEU A 366 15.05 4.50 1.94
N ARG A 367 14.33 3.39 2.18
CA ARG A 367 14.53 2.54 3.37
C ARG A 367 15.95 2.01 3.47
N GLU A 368 16.52 1.48 2.38
CA GLU A 368 17.91 1.02 2.34
C GLU A 368 18.89 2.13 2.69
N SER A 369 18.71 3.32 2.12
CA SER A 369 19.61 4.43 2.38
C SER A 369 19.53 4.94 3.81
N LEU A 370 18.31 5.05 4.36
CA LEU A 370 18.08 5.44 5.74
C LEU A 370 18.71 4.43 6.71
N GLU A 371 18.55 3.12 6.49
CA GLU A 371 19.11 2.10 7.37
C GLU A 371 20.64 2.05 7.29
N LYS A 372 21.22 2.07 6.09
CA LYS A 372 22.68 2.11 5.93
C LYS A 372 23.30 3.32 6.62
N THR A 373 22.69 4.48 6.44
CA THR A 373 23.15 5.73 7.06
C THR A 373 22.97 5.68 8.58
N ALA A 374 21.85 5.14 9.08
CA ALA A 374 21.62 4.97 10.52
C ALA A 374 22.68 4.06 11.16
N ALA A 375 23.04 2.95 10.51
CA ALA A 375 24.06 2.02 10.99
C ALA A 375 25.46 2.65 11.13
N LEU A 376 25.76 3.74 10.41
CA LEU A 376 26.99 4.51 10.60
C LEU A 376 26.99 5.37 11.88
N ALA A 377 25.81 5.70 12.41
CA ALA A 377 25.65 6.49 13.65
C ALA A 377 25.46 5.62 14.90
N GLY A 378 24.79 4.48 14.80
CA GLY A 378 24.49 3.61 15.94
C GLY A 378 23.44 2.52 15.69
N ASP A 379 23.09 1.81 16.75
CA ASP A 379 22.13 0.69 16.78
C ASP A 379 20.77 1.04 17.43
N GLY A 380 20.58 2.31 17.81
CA GLY A 380 19.37 2.84 18.44
C GLY A 380 18.13 2.66 17.58
N GLN A 381 17.01 2.32 18.23
CA GLN A 381 15.72 2.09 17.57
C GLN A 381 14.70 3.14 18.00
N PRO A 382 13.79 3.57 17.10
CA PRO A 382 12.71 4.47 17.44
C PRO A 382 11.65 3.77 18.30
N ALA A 383 10.71 4.56 18.82
CA ALA A 383 9.51 4.00 19.41
C ALA A 383 8.78 3.09 18.40
N PRO A 384 8.33 1.88 18.80
CA PRO A 384 7.63 0.96 17.92
C PRO A 384 6.40 1.58 17.25
N ILE A 385 6.05 1.09 16.07
CA ILE A 385 4.80 1.48 15.40
C ILE A 385 3.61 1.05 16.29
N PRO A 386 2.66 1.95 16.61
CA PRO A 386 1.53 1.58 17.43
C PRO A 386 0.61 0.56 16.73
N THR A 387 0.15 -0.44 17.47
CA THR A 387 -0.72 -1.51 16.93
C THR A 387 -2.21 -1.22 17.08
N LYS A 388 -2.59 -0.27 17.94
CA LYS A 388 -4.00 0.11 18.19
C LYS A 388 -4.47 1.30 17.35
N HIS A 389 -3.55 2.02 16.72
CA HIS A 389 -3.83 3.13 15.82
C HIS A 389 -2.60 3.41 14.96
N ARG A 390 -2.72 4.29 13.97
CA ARG A 390 -1.64 4.85 13.17
C ARG A 390 -1.63 6.38 13.17
N ARG A 391 -1.90 7.00 14.32
CA ARG A 391 -1.83 8.48 14.48
C ARG A 391 -0.43 9.05 14.27
N ASP A 392 0.61 8.21 14.25
CA ASP A 392 1.95 8.55 13.75
C ASP A 392 1.97 8.84 12.23
N GLN A 393 0.86 8.56 11.53
CA GLN A 393 0.63 8.83 10.11
C GLN A 393 -0.50 9.84 9.89
N ASP A 394 -0.79 10.71 10.87
CA ASP A 394 -1.87 11.67 10.73
C ASP A 394 -1.63 12.63 9.53
N PRO A 395 -2.51 12.64 8.51
CA PRO A 395 -2.30 13.44 7.31
C PRO A 395 -2.42 14.95 7.56
N SER A 396 -3.01 15.38 8.68
CA SER A 396 -3.07 16.80 9.06
C SER A 396 -1.68 17.40 9.29
N ASN A 397 -0.69 16.58 9.62
CA ASN A 397 0.70 16.99 9.72
C ASN A 397 1.36 17.29 8.36
N PHE A 398 0.74 16.88 7.26
CA PHE A 398 1.26 17.04 5.90
C PHE A 398 0.32 17.86 5.01
N ALA A 399 -0.79 18.35 5.55
CA ALA A 399 -1.65 19.31 4.87
C ALA A 399 -0.90 20.65 4.71
N ILE A 400 -0.99 21.24 3.52
CA ILE A 400 -0.56 22.62 3.29
C ILE A 400 -1.46 23.50 4.16
N LYS A 401 -0.89 24.17 5.16
CA LYS A 401 -1.59 25.16 5.97
C LYS A 401 -1.67 26.49 5.26
#